data_AF-A0A534QZ13-F1
#
_entry.id   AF-A0A534QZ13-F1
#
_cell.length_a   1.000
_cell.length_b   1.000
_cell.length_c   1.000
_cell.angle_alpha   90.00
_cell.angle_beta   90.00
_cell.angle_gamma   90.00
#
_symmetry.space_group_name_H-M   'P 1'
#
loop_
_entity.id
_entity.type
_entity.pdbx_description
1 polymer ?
#
loop_
_entity_poly.entity_id
_entity_poly.type
_entity_poly.pdbx_seq_one_letter_code
_entity_poly.pdbx_strand_id
1 'polypeptide(L)'
;MATAIVFSLCLLVALGVFVRQLWGRFNLLRAAAPVNRFDRIAERLQAVAVYFFGQQKFVRPEVASVNETSAGWMHFFIFWGFTILGLQIMTMFGRGYSDRFYLPGFSMRLLGGPYLALRDLMEAIVLFWVAVAFARWLVTRPARLFGYAPAERRLQGHSHWEAYVILGFIATIMVTGLVYDGGR
;
A
#
# COMPACT_ATOMS: atom_id res chain seq x y z
N MET A 1 -20.28 -20.44 -12.47
CA MET A 1 -20.31 -21.09 -11.14
C MET A 1 -18.93 -21.59 -10.71
N ALA A 2 -18.23 -22.39 -11.52
CA ALA A 2 -16.88 -22.89 -11.17
C ALA A 2 -15.86 -21.77 -10.89
N THR A 3 -15.85 -20.69 -11.69
CA THR A 3 -14.97 -19.53 -11.49
C THR A 3 -15.18 -18.83 -10.15
N ALA A 4 -16.44 -18.59 -9.77
CA ALA A 4 -16.79 -17.97 -8.48
C ALA A 4 -16.40 -18.85 -7.28
N ILE A 5 -16.54 -20.18 -7.40
CA ILE A 5 -16.11 -21.13 -6.36
C ILE A 5 -14.59 -21.07 -6.19
N VAL A 6 -13.83 -21.16 -7.29
CA VAL A 6 -12.36 -21.07 -7.26
C VAL A 6 -11.91 -19.74 -6.67
N PHE A 7 -12.51 -18.63 -7.10
CA PHE A 7 -12.22 -17.30 -6.56
C PHE A 7 -12.50 -17.22 -5.06
N SER A 8 -13.64 -17.74 -4.61
CA SER A 8 -14.02 -17.78 -3.19
C SER A 8 -13.03 -18.58 -2.36
N LEU A 9 -12.60 -19.75 -2.85
CA LEU A 9 -11.60 -20.58 -2.17
C LEU A 9 -10.27 -19.86 -2.04
N CYS A 10 -9.78 -19.24 -3.13
CA CYS A 10 -8.56 -18.43 -3.11
C CYS A 10 -8.67 -17.27 -2.12
N LEU A 11 -9.80 -16.57 -2.10
CA LEU A 11 -10.04 -15.45 -1.20
C LEU A 11 -10.07 -15.90 0.27
N LEU A 12 -10.72 -17.02 0.57
CA LEU A 12 -10.78 -17.59 1.92
C LEU A 12 -9.39 -17.99 2.43
N VAL A 13 -8.58 -18.64 1.59
CA VAL A 13 -7.20 -19.00 1.93
C VAL A 13 -6.37 -17.75 2.18
N ALA A 14 -6.44 -16.75 1.29
CA ALA A 14 -5.69 -15.50 1.43
C ALA A 14 -6.07 -14.73 2.71
N LEU A 15 -7.38 -14.60 2.99
CA LEU A 15 -7.88 -13.96 4.21
C LEU A 15 -7.51 -14.74 5.47
N GLY A 16 -7.56 -16.07 5.43
CA GLY A 16 -7.14 -16.92 6.55
C GLY A 16 -5.67 -16.72 6.91
N VAL A 17 -4.79 -16.70 5.89
CA VAL A 17 -3.36 -16.40 6.09
C VAL A 17 -3.19 -14.98 6.63
N PHE A 18 -3.87 -13.99 6.05
CA PHE A 18 -3.80 -12.60 6.48
C PHE A 18 -4.22 -12.41 7.95
N VAL A 19 -5.36 -12.97 8.35
CA VAL A 19 -5.87 -12.92 9.72
C VAL A 19 -4.90 -13.59 10.68
N ARG A 20 -4.33 -14.74 10.32
CA ARG A 20 -3.31 -15.42 11.14
C ARG A 20 -2.09 -14.53 11.39
N GLN A 21 -1.61 -13.85 10.36
CA GLN A 21 -0.47 -12.91 10.47
C GLN A 21 -0.81 -11.69 11.33
N LEU A 22 -2.02 -11.15 11.18
CA LEU A 22 -2.50 -10.03 12.01
C LEU A 22 -2.70 -10.43 13.47
N TRP A 23 -3.19 -11.65 13.73
CA TRP A 23 -3.53 -12.10 15.07
C TRP A 23 -2.32 -12.05 16.02
N GLY A 24 -1.15 -12.49 15.57
CA GLY A 24 0.08 -12.41 16.36
C GLY A 24 0.43 -10.97 16.74
N ARG A 25 0.38 -10.04 15.77
CA ARG A 25 0.67 -8.62 16.00
C ARG A 25 -0.37 -7.95 16.90
N PHE A 26 -1.65 -8.31 16.71
CA PHE A 26 -2.73 -7.84 17.54
C PHE A 26 -2.56 -8.27 19.00
N ASN A 27 -2.14 -9.51 19.24
CA ASN A 27 -1.88 -10.01 20.60
C ASN A 27 -0.72 -9.28 21.28
N LEU A 28 0.34 -8.94 20.53
CA LEU A 28 1.42 -8.10 21.04
C LEU A 28 0.91 -6.71 21.44
N LEU A 29 0.06 -6.09 20.62
CA LEU A 29 -0.55 -4.79 20.94
C LEU A 29 -1.48 -4.86 22.14
N ARG A 30 -2.21 -5.98 22.34
CA ARG A 30 -3.05 -6.18 23.52
C ARG A 30 -2.26 -6.32 24.82
N ALA A 31 -1.00 -6.75 24.74
CA ALA A 31 -0.11 -6.81 25.89
C ALA A 31 0.47 -5.43 26.28
N ALA A 32 0.34 -4.41 25.42
CA ALA A 32 0.76 -3.05 25.73
C ALA A 32 -0.24 -2.35 26.67
N ALA A 33 0.21 -1.25 27.29
CA ALA A 33 -0.63 -0.46 28.19
C ALA A 33 -1.90 0.02 27.48
N PRO A 34 -3.10 -0.18 28.08
CA PRO A 34 -4.34 0.25 27.48
C PRO A 34 -4.40 1.78 27.41
N VAL A 35 -4.92 2.30 26.30
CA VAL A 35 -5.13 3.73 26.08
C VAL A 35 -6.62 3.96 25.81
N ASN A 36 -7.21 4.95 26.47
CA ASN A 36 -8.56 5.39 26.13
C ASN A 36 -8.56 5.86 24.66
N ARG A 37 -9.44 5.30 23.82
CA ARG A 37 -9.47 5.63 22.38
C ARG A 37 -10.42 6.77 22.05
N PHE A 38 -11.27 7.15 23.00
CA PHE A 38 -12.30 8.17 22.84
C PHE A 38 -11.97 9.45 23.61
N ASP A 39 -10.75 9.59 24.10
CA ASP A 39 -10.22 10.88 24.56
C ASP A 39 -9.71 11.70 23.37
N ARG A 40 -9.72 13.04 23.48
CA ARG A 40 -9.04 13.94 22.53
C ARG A 40 -9.37 13.66 21.05
N ILE A 41 -10.66 13.48 20.77
CA ILE A 41 -11.14 13.06 19.44
C ILE A 41 -10.69 14.05 18.37
N ALA A 42 -10.80 15.36 18.63
CA ALA A 42 -10.40 16.40 17.68
C ALA A 42 -8.91 16.29 17.34
N GLU A 43 -8.04 16.17 18.34
CA GLU A 43 -6.59 16.05 18.16
C GLU A 43 -6.21 14.77 17.42
N ARG A 44 -6.93 13.67 17.68
CA ARG A 44 -6.72 12.39 16.99
C ARG A 44 -7.16 12.46 15.54
N LEU A 45 -8.30 13.07 15.24
CA LEU A 45 -8.77 13.27 13.86
C LEU A 45 -7.80 14.18 13.10
N GLN A 46 -7.32 15.25 13.73
CA GLN A 46 -6.27 16.09 13.15
C GLN A 46 -4.99 15.28 12.90
N ALA A 47 -4.57 14.44 13.85
CA ALA A 47 -3.41 13.58 13.68
C ALA A 47 -3.59 12.59 12.50
N VAL A 48 -4.79 12.06 12.29
CA VAL A 48 -5.09 11.24 11.10
C VAL A 48 -5.00 12.08 9.82
N ALA A 49 -5.62 13.26 9.79
CA ALA A 49 -5.56 14.15 8.63
C ALA A 49 -4.10 14.52 8.28
N VAL A 50 -3.29 14.88 9.26
CA VAL A 50 -1.93 15.38 9.07
C VAL A 50 -0.91 14.25 8.85
N TYR A 51 -0.93 13.21 9.69
CA TYR A 51 0.10 12.18 9.64
C TYR A 51 -0.28 10.99 8.77
N PHE A 52 -1.55 10.60 8.70
CA PHE A 52 -1.98 9.48 7.86
C PHE A 52 -2.25 9.94 6.43
N PHE A 53 -3.10 10.95 6.20
CA PHE A 53 -3.36 11.45 4.84
C PHE A 53 -2.24 12.38 4.36
N GLY A 54 -1.85 13.35 5.18
CA GLY A 54 -0.79 14.30 4.83
C GLY A 54 0.62 13.69 4.80
N GLN A 55 0.81 12.49 5.36
CA GLN A 55 2.10 11.77 5.38
C GLN A 55 3.27 12.67 5.85
N GLN A 56 3.00 13.61 6.76
CA GLN A 56 3.93 14.68 7.11
C GLN A 56 5.28 14.15 7.63
N LYS A 57 5.31 12.95 8.22
CA LYS A 57 6.55 12.30 8.67
C LYS A 57 7.53 11.99 7.53
N PHE A 58 7.03 11.85 6.31
CA PHE A 58 7.80 11.47 5.12
C PHE A 58 8.13 12.65 4.20
N VAL A 59 7.30 13.70 4.18
CA VAL A 59 7.42 14.84 3.24
C VAL A 59 7.95 16.12 3.91
N ARG A 60 8.51 16.01 5.11
CA ARG A 60 9.03 17.17 5.87
C ARG A 60 10.43 17.62 5.40
N PRO A 61 10.80 18.90 5.55
CA PRO A 61 12.09 19.43 5.10
C PRO A 61 13.31 18.71 5.68
N GLU A 62 13.21 18.18 6.90
CA GLU A 62 14.29 17.45 7.57
C GLU A 62 14.62 16.11 6.89
N VAL A 63 13.72 15.61 6.03
CA VAL A 63 14.01 14.44 5.20
C VAL A 63 14.97 14.83 4.06
N ALA A 64 14.92 16.07 3.59
CA ALA A 64 15.83 16.58 2.57
C ALA A 64 17.25 16.82 3.11
N SER A 65 17.39 17.20 4.38
CA SER A 65 18.71 17.42 4.99
C SER A 65 19.54 16.13 5.12
N VAL A 66 18.89 14.96 5.13
CA VAL A 66 19.56 13.64 5.15
C VAL A 66 19.56 12.95 3.78
N ASN A 67 19.26 13.68 2.69
CA ASN A 67 19.16 13.16 1.31
C ASN A 67 18.16 11.98 1.15
N GLU A 68 17.07 12.02 1.92
CA GLU A 68 16.03 10.98 1.90
C GLU A 68 14.73 11.43 1.23
N THR A 69 14.74 12.58 0.56
CA THR A 69 13.57 13.14 -0.14
C THR A 69 12.95 12.15 -1.10
N SER A 70 13.78 11.39 -1.83
CA SER A 70 13.31 10.35 -2.74
C SER A 70 12.53 9.26 -2.00
N ALA A 71 12.97 8.83 -0.81
CA ALA A 71 12.24 7.86 0.01
C ALA A 71 10.88 8.36 0.46
N GLY A 72 10.83 9.62 0.88
CA GLY A 72 9.61 10.26 1.34
C GLY A 72 8.56 10.30 0.25
N TRP A 73 8.94 10.79 -0.93
CA TRP A 73 8.04 10.87 -2.08
C TRP A 73 7.65 9.50 -2.62
N MET A 74 8.58 8.55 -2.71
CA MET A 74 8.24 7.16 -3.05
C MET A 74 7.13 6.62 -2.15
N HIS A 75 7.29 6.76 -0.84
CA HIS A 75 6.29 6.25 0.10
C HIS A 75 4.96 7.00 -0.03
N PHE A 76 5.01 8.32 -0.19
CA PHE A 76 3.83 9.16 -0.39
C PHE A 76 3.00 8.72 -1.59
N PHE A 77 3.63 8.57 -2.76
CA PHE A 77 2.93 8.21 -3.98
C PHE A 77 2.47 6.76 -3.99
N ILE A 78 3.25 5.83 -3.45
CA ILE A 78 2.84 4.43 -3.31
C ILE A 78 1.61 4.33 -2.38
N PHE A 79 1.62 5.03 -1.24
CA PHE A 79 0.49 5.07 -0.30
C PHE A 79 -0.79 5.62 -0.93
N TRP A 80 -0.71 6.79 -1.57
CA TRP A 80 -1.87 7.41 -2.22
C TRP A 80 -2.35 6.62 -3.42
N GLY A 81 -1.42 6.01 -4.17
CA GLY A 81 -1.74 5.06 -5.22
C GLY A 81 -2.60 3.92 -4.69
N PHE A 82 -2.13 3.19 -3.68
CA PHE A 82 -2.92 2.12 -3.08
C PHE A 82 -4.26 2.58 -2.48
N THR A 83 -4.32 3.79 -1.95
CA THR A 83 -5.58 4.35 -1.41
C THR A 83 -6.60 4.59 -2.53
N ILE A 84 -6.17 5.16 -3.66
CA ILE A 84 -7.04 5.47 -4.81
C ILE A 84 -7.42 4.18 -5.55
N LEU A 85 -6.44 3.32 -5.84
CA LEU A 85 -6.65 2.04 -6.53
C LEU A 85 -7.42 1.02 -5.69
N GLY A 86 -7.39 1.15 -4.35
CA GLY A 86 -8.11 0.26 -3.45
C GLY A 86 -9.60 0.16 -3.78
N LEU A 87 -10.22 1.26 -4.21
CA LEU A 87 -11.63 1.29 -4.64
C LEU A 87 -11.86 0.45 -5.91
N GLN A 88 -10.93 0.48 -6.86
CA GLN A 88 -10.98 -0.36 -8.07
C GLN A 88 -10.80 -1.83 -7.71
N ILE A 89 -9.83 -2.16 -6.85
CA ILE A 89 -9.59 -3.54 -6.40
C ILE A 89 -10.83 -4.11 -5.72
N MET A 90 -11.49 -3.34 -4.85
CA MET A 90 -12.76 -3.73 -4.23
C MET A 90 -13.85 -3.98 -5.27
N THR A 91 -13.93 -3.13 -6.30
CA THR A 91 -14.86 -3.30 -7.42
C THR A 91 -14.55 -4.58 -8.21
N MET A 92 -13.28 -4.85 -8.52
CA MET A 92 -12.84 -6.06 -9.21
C MET A 92 -13.19 -7.34 -8.42
N PHE A 93 -13.01 -7.31 -7.10
CA PHE A 93 -13.37 -8.44 -6.24
C PHE A 93 -14.88 -8.72 -6.27
N GLY A 94 -15.71 -7.69 -6.23
CA GLY A 94 -17.17 -7.85 -6.38
C GLY A 94 -17.56 -8.33 -7.78
N ARG A 95 -16.82 -7.90 -8.82
CA ARG A 95 -17.01 -8.39 -10.19
C ARG A 95 -16.70 -9.87 -10.36
N GLY A 96 -15.90 -10.46 -9.47
CA GLY A 96 -15.72 -11.91 -9.41
C GLY A 96 -17.03 -12.70 -9.18
N TYR A 97 -18.08 -12.05 -8.68
CA TYR A 97 -19.41 -12.64 -8.46
C TYR A 97 -20.49 -12.08 -9.39
N SER A 98 -20.37 -10.83 -9.82
CA SER A 98 -21.33 -10.16 -10.70
C SER A 98 -20.63 -9.14 -11.58
N ASP A 99 -20.60 -9.37 -12.89
CA ASP A 99 -19.92 -8.48 -13.85
C ASP A 99 -20.39 -7.02 -13.81
N ARG A 100 -21.61 -6.80 -13.31
CA ARG A 100 -22.24 -5.47 -13.17
C ARG A 100 -21.96 -4.83 -11.81
N PHE A 101 -21.13 -5.43 -10.96
CA PHE A 101 -20.80 -4.87 -9.66
C PHE A 101 -19.94 -3.60 -9.79
N TYR A 102 -20.36 -2.58 -9.05
CA TYR A 102 -19.62 -1.35 -8.82
C TYR A 102 -19.82 -0.95 -7.36
N LEU A 103 -18.81 -0.34 -6.75
CA LEU A 103 -19.01 0.35 -5.48
C LEU A 103 -20.06 1.47 -5.63
N PRO A 104 -20.94 1.69 -4.64
CA PRO A 104 -21.90 2.79 -4.65
C PRO A 104 -21.19 4.12 -4.93
N GLY A 105 -21.65 4.87 -5.96
CA GLY A 105 -21.09 6.16 -6.36
C GLY A 105 -19.93 6.10 -7.37
N PHE A 106 -19.32 4.93 -7.60
CA PHE A 106 -18.18 4.73 -8.51
C PHE A 106 -18.57 4.04 -9.82
N SER A 107 -19.85 4.07 -10.19
CA SER A 107 -20.29 3.63 -11.52
C SER A 107 -19.83 4.63 -12.59
N MET A 108 -19.66 4.15 -13.83
CA MET A 108 -19.18 4.94 -14.97
C MET A 108 -19.97 6.24 -15.21
N ARG A 109 -21.25 6.27 -14.81
CA ARG A 109 -22.18 7.38 -15.00
C ARG A 109 -22.07 8.49 -13.96
N LEU A 110 -21.29 8.30 -12.90
CA LEU A 110 -21.13 9.23 -11.77
C LEU A 110 -19.65 9.64 -11.64
N LEU A 111 -19.04 9.47 -10.47
CA LEU A 111 -17.64 9.83 -10.22
C LEU A 111 -16.64 8.95 -10.98
N GLY A 112 -17.11 7.89 -11.66
CA GLY A 112 -16.29 6.91 -12.36
C GLY A 112 -15.36 7.52 -13.41
N GLY A 113 -15.83 8.43 -14.27
CA GLY A 113 -14.99 8.99 -15.35
C GLY A 113 -13.70 9.68 -14.86
N PRO A 114 -13.80 10.75 -14.05
CA PRO A 114 -12.62 11.42 -13.47
C PRO A 114 -11.80 10.52 -12.57
N TYR A 115 -12.45 9.60 -11.83
CA TYR A 115 -11.76 8.63 -10.98
C TYR A 115 -10.86 7.69 -11.78
N LEU A 116 -11.34 7.16 -12.91
CA LEU A 116 -10.56 6.25 -13.76
C LEU A 116 -9.32 6.95 -14.30
N ALA A 117 -9.44 8.19 -14.79
CA ALA A 117 -8.29 8.96 -15.26
C ALA A 117 -7.26 9.24 -14.14
N LEU A 118 -7.74 9.62 -12.94
CA LEU A 118 -6.87 9.82 -11.77
C LEU A 118 -6.16 8.52 -11.38
N ARG A 119 -6.90 7.41 -11.37
CA ARG A 119 -6.37 6.08 -11.06
C ARG A 119 -5.29 5.67 -12.06
N ASP A 120 -5.52 5.80 -13.37
CA ASP A 120 -4.55 5.41 -14.40
C ASP A 120 -3.27 6.25 -14.30
N LEU A 121 -3.41 7.55 -14.03
CA LEU A 121 -2.28 8.43 -13.73
C LEU A 121 -1.52 7.93 -12.49
N MET A 122 -2.24 7.58 -11.42
CA MET A 122 -1.63 7.06 -10.20
C MET A 122 -0.96 5.69 -10.41
N GLU A 123 -1.52 4.80 -11.23
CA GLU A 123 -0.89 3.53 -11.61
C GLU A 123 0.47 3.76 -12.28
N ALA A 124 0.54 4.67 -13.24
CA ALA A 124 1.79 5.03 -13.91
C ALA A 124 2.81 5.66 -12.92
N ILE A 125 2.35 6.55 -12.05
CA ILE A 125 3.20 7.18 -11.02
C ILE A 125 3.73 6.13 -10.04
N VAL A 126 2.89 5.20 -9.58
CA VAL A 126 3.31 4.13 -8.67
C VAL A 126 4.32 3.21 -9.34
N LEU A 127 4.10 2.82 -10.60
CA LEU A 127 5.05 2.00 -11.36
C LEU A 127 6.41 2.67 -11.46
N PHE A 128 6.44 3.98 -11.75
CA PHE A 128 7.67 4.77 -11.75
C PHE A 128 8.36 4.71 -10.38
N TRP A 129 7.64 4.96 -9.28
CA TRP A 129 8.24 4.96 -7.94
C TRP A 129 8.66 3.57 -7.45
N VAL A 130 8.00 2.52 -7.91
CA VAL A 130 8.41 1.13 -7.68
C VAL A 130 9.71 0.81 -8.43
N ALA A 131 9.86 1.27 -9.67
CA ALA A 131 11.13 1.16 -10.40
C ALA A 131 12.26 1.91 -9.69
N VAL A 132 11.99 3.12 -9.18
CA VAL A 132 12.93 3.86 -8.32
C VAL A 132 13.24 3.06 -7.05
N ALA A 133 12.25 2.40 -6.43
CA ALA A 133 12.45 1.56 -5.26
C ALA A 133 13.39 0.38 -5.55
N PHE A 134 13.17 -0.32 -6.66
CA PHE A 134 14.05 -1.39 -7.11
C PHE A 134 15.47 -0.87 -7.35
N ALA A 135 15.63 0.26 -8.04
CA ALA A 135 16.94 0.88 -8.25
C ALA A 135 17.65 1.21 -6.94
N ARG A 136 16.93 1.71 -5.93
CA ARG A 136 17.50 1.99 -4.61
C ARG A 136 17.94 0.73 -3.87
N TRP A 137 17.17 -0.35 -3.96
CA TRP A 137 17.53 -1.63 -3.33
C TRP A 137 18.64 -2.38 -4.07
N LEU A 138 18.71 -2.29 -5.40
CA LEU A 138 19.68 -3.03 -6.22
C LEU A 138 21.00 -2.28 -6.38
N VAL A 139 20.92 -0.97 -6.66
CA VAL A 139 22.05 -0.14 -7.10
C VAL A 139 22.53 0.78 -5.98
N THR A 140 21.68 1.70 -5.50
CA THR A 140 22.12 2.75 -4.57
C THR A 140 22.45 2.23 -3.18
N ARG A 141 21.72 1.22 -2.70
CA ARG A 141 21.88 0.56 -1.40
C ARG A 141 22.18 1.54 -0.24
N PRO A 142 21.32 2.56 -0.01
CA PRO A 142 21.58 3.60 0.98
C PRO A 142 21.79 3.00 2.38
N ALA A 143 22.75 3.56 3.12
CA ALA A 143 23.23 3.02 4.39
C ALA A 143 22.11 2.76 5.41
N ARG A 144 21.04 3.58 5.46
CA ARG A 144 19.91 3.35 6.37
C ARG A 144 19.11 2.08 6.10
N LEU A 145 19.08 1.57 4.86
CA LEU A 145 18.34 0.34 4.53
C LEU A 145 19.05 -0.89 5.11
N PHE A 146 20.38 -0.81 5.23
CA PHE A 146 21.25 -1.88 5.71
C PHE A 146 21.78 -1.59 7.13
N GLY A 147 21.57 -0.38 7.61
CA GLY A 147 21.72 0.04 8.99
C GLY A 147 22.99 0.85 9.36
N TYR A 148 22.85 1.74 10.35
CA TYR A 148 23.92 2.53 10.95
C TYR A 148 24.56 1.84 12.18
N ALA A 149 25.89 1.76 12.22
CA ALA A 149 26.58 1.29 13.42
C ALA A 149 26.40 2.28 14.60
N PRO A 150 26.26 1.83 15.87
CA PRO A 150 26.40 0.46 16.36
C PRO A 150 25.08 -0.32 16.53
N ALA A 151 23.93 0.35 16.54
CA ALA A 151 22.62 -0.27 16.82
C ALA A 151 22.21 -1.31 15.75
N GLU A 152 22.71 -1.16 14.52
CA GLU A 152 22.18 -1.84 13.35
C GLU A 152 23.14 -2.90 12.77
N ARG A 153 24.29 -3.18 13.42
CA ARG A 153 25.18 -4.30 13.04
C ARG A 153 24.46 -5.66 13.02
N ARG A 154 23.39 -5.82 13.80
CA ARG A 154 22.53 -7.02 13.81
C ARG A 154 21.73 -7.18 12.52
N LEU A 155 21.44 -6.09 11.81
CA LEU A 155 20.60 -6.05 10.61
C LEU A 155 21.42 -5.92 9.32
N GLN A 156 22.70 -5.55 9.39
CA GLN A 156 23.59 -5.44 8.23
C GLN A 156 23.71 -6.71 7.38
N GLY A 157 23.52 -7.90 7.98
CA GLY A 157 23.52 -9.18 7.29
C GLY A 157 22.12 -9.75 6.99
N HIS A 158 21.04 -9.06 7.36
CA HIS A 158 19.69 -9.57 7.13
C HIS A 158 19.33 -9.47 5.64
N SER A 159 18.85 -10.58 5.10
CA SER A 159 18.36 -10.61 3.72
C SER A 159 17.11 -9.73 3.59
N HIS A 160 17.15 -8.78 2.65
CA HIS A 160 16.02 -7.93 2.31
C HIS A 160 15.16 -8.52 1.17
N TRP A 161 15.20 -9.85 0.98
CA TRP A 161 14.44 -10.55 -0.06
C TRP A 161 12.93 -10.23 -0.02
N GLU A 162 12.39 -10.06 1.18
CA GLU A 162 10.98 -9.69 1.40
C GLU A 162 10.63 -8.35 0.73
N ALA A 163 11.54 -7.37 0.74
CA ALA A 163 11.31 -6.08 0.11
C ALA A 163 11.17 -6.22 -1.42
N TYR A 164 12.02 -7.03 -2.06
CA TYR A 164 11.93 -7.30 -3.50
C TYR A 164 10.63 -8.03 -3.86
N VAL A 165 10.21 -8.99 -3.03
CA VAL A 165 8.96 -9.72 -3.23
C VAL A 165 7.75 -8.78 -3.12
N ILE A 166 7.73 -7.90 -2.11
CA ILE A 166 6.67 -6.92 -1.95
C ILE A 166 6.64 -5.96 -3.14
N LEU A 167 7.79 -5.41 -3.55
CA LEU A 167 7.86 -4.54 -4.73
C LEU A 167 7.40 -5.25 -6.00
N GLY A 168 7.73 -6.54 -6.14
CA GLY A 168 7.24 -7.40 -7.20
C GLY A 168 5.71 -7.50 -7.19
N PHE A 169 5.11 -7.79 -6.04
CA PHE A 169 3.65 -7.84 -5.92
C PHE A 169 2.98 -6.51 -6.23
N ILE A 170 3.55 -5.39 -5.76
CA ILE A 170 3.05 -4.05 -6.10
C ILE A 170 3.07 -3.87 -7.62
N ALA A 171 4.21 -4.11 -8.28
CA ALA A 171 4.35 -3.98 -9.73
C ALA A 171 3.37 -4.89 -10.49
N THR A 172 3.25 -6.16 -10.07
CA THR A 172 2.29 -7.11 -10.67
C THR A 172 0.87 -6.60 -10.56
N ILE A 173 0.44 -6.11 -9.39
CA ILE A 173 -0.92 -5.58 -9.22
C ILE A 173 -1.15 -4.37 -10.14
N MET A 174 -0.20 -3.44 -10.24
CA MET A 174 -0.34 -2.28 -11.15
C MET A 174 -0.45 -2.71 -12.61
N VAL A 175 0.46 -3.58 -13.09
CA VAL A 175 0.47 -4.02 -14.49
C VAL A 175 -0.77 -4.84 -14.82
N THR A 176 -1.17 -5.76 -13.95
CA THR A 176 -2.36 -6.57 -14.17
C THR A 176 -3.65 -5.75 -14.11
N GLY A 177 -3.69 -4.67 -13.32
CA GLY A 177 -4.78 -3.69 -13.34
C GLY A 177 -4.95 -3.04 -14.71
N LEU A 178 -3.85 -2.49 -15.27
CA LEU A 178 -3.84 -1.91 -16.62
C LEU A 178 -4.23 -2.91 -17.69
N VAL A 179 -3.73 -4.15 -17.61
CA VAL A 179 -4.06 -5.22 -18.56
C VAL A 179 -5.53 -5.61 -18.47
N TYR A 180 -6.07 -5.72 -17.25
CA TYR A 180 -7.49 -6.03 -17.03
C TYR A 180 -8.39 -4.96 -17.65
N ASP A 181 -8.05 -3.68 -17.47
CA ASP A 181 -8.87 -2.59 -18.01
C ASP A 181 -8.69 -2.42 -19.53
N GLY A 182 -7.48 -2.64 -20.06
CA GLY A 182 -7.24 -2.61 -21.51
C GLY A 182 -7.84 -3.78 -22.28
N GLY A 183 -8.13 -4.89 -21.60
CA GLY A 183 -8.77 -6.07 -22.18
C GLY A 183 -10.31 -6.03 -22.20
N ARG A 184 -10.93 -4.94 -21.72
CA ARG A 184 -12.38 -4.80 -21.55
C ARG A 184 -12.97 -3.71 -22.44
#